data_AF-A0A135VCV7-F1
#
_entry.id   AF-A0A135VCV7-F1
#
_cell.length_a   1.000
_cell.length_b   1.000
_cell.length_c   1.000
_cell.angle_alpha   90.00
_cell.angle_beta   90.00
_cell.angle_gamma   90.00
#
_symmetry.space_group_name_H-M   'P 1'
#
loop_
_entity.id
_entity.type
_entity.pdbx_description
1 polymer ?
#
loop_
_entity_poly.entity_id
_entity_poly.type
_entity_poly.pdbx_seq_one_letter_code
_entity_poly.pdbx_strand_id
1 'polypeptide(L)'
;MKQERLTRPSSENESVSGKKARALRTKTNSTRHIEINLTDFKTHPLWDILVETARENPRYASLTGYTREVILTRNPDITPQELAGRLSVTLGESIVILDDAKSKE
;
A
#
# COMPACT_ATOMS: atom_id res chain seq x y z
N MET A 1 -48.33 26.60 -19.94
CA MET A 1 -47.45 27.53 -19.21
C MET A 1 -46.05 27.40 -19.79
N LYS A 2 -45.50 28.45 -20.43
CA LYS A 2 -44.15 28.45 -21.00
C LYS A 2 -43.27 29.35 -20.13
N GLN A 3 -42.19 28.81 -19.59
CA GLN A 3 -41.24 29.55 -18.77
C GLN A 3 -40.36 30.41 -19.68
N GLU A 4 -40.41 31.72 -19.49
CA GLU A 4 -39.53 32.66 -20.18
C GLU A 4 -38.33 33.04 -19.30
N ARG A 5 -37.20 33.23 -19.99
CA ARG A 5 -35.98 33.98 -19.62
C ARG A 5 -34.82 33.18 -19.00
N LEU A 6 -34.18 32.39 -19.87
CA LEU A 6 -32.83 31.82 -19.72
C LEU A 6 -31.70 32.76 -20.19
N THR A 7 -31.93 34.07 -20.35
CA THR A 7 -30.90 34.96 -20.92
C THR A 7 -30.82 36.28 -20.18
N ARG A 8 -30.01 36.31 -19.11
CA ARG A 8 -29.28 37.52 -18.70
C ARG A 8 -27.86 37.12 -18.30
N PRO A 9 -26.81 37.57 -19.01
CA PRO A 9 -25.46 37.48 -18.50
C PRO A 9 -25.26 38.67 -17.54
N SER A 10 -25.20 38.42 -16.23
CA SER A 10 -24.79 39.45 -15.28
C SER A 10 -23.27 39.42 -15.18
N SER A 11 -22.62 40.32 -15.92
CA SER A 11 -21.25 40.72 -15.65
C SER A 11 -21.26 41.70 -14.49
N GLU A 12 -21.09 41.23 -13.25
CA GLU A 12 -20.75 42.12 -12.14
C GLU A 12 -19.62 41.50 -11.32
N ASN A 13 -18.47 42.17 -11.41
CA ASN A 13 -17.35 42.07 -10.51
C ASN A 13 -17.81 42.38 -9.09
N GLU A 14 -17.80 41.40 -8.20
CA GLU A 14 -17.59 41.67 -6.78
C GLU A 14 -16.56 40.69 -6.21
N SER A 15 -15.38 41.27 -5.99
CA SER A 15 -14.30 40.76 -5.17
C SER A 15 -14.79 40.54 -3.74
N VAL A 16 -15.33 39.36 -3.44
CA VAL A 16 -15.52 38.91 -2.07
C VAL A 16 -14.43 37.90 -1.72
N SER A 17 -13.56 38.36 -0.84
CA SER A 17 -12.51 37.60 -0.15
C SER A 17 -13.11 36.45 0.67
N GLY A 18 -13.54 35.38 0.00
CA GLY A 18 -13.73 34.08 0.59
C GLY A 18 -12.46 33.28 0.36
N LYS A 19 -11.71 32.98 1.42
CA LYS A 19 -10.57 32.05 1.38
C LYS A 19 -11.05 30.73 0.78
N LYS A 20 -10.92 30.57 -0.54
CA LYS A 20 -11.07 29.27 -1.20
C LYS A 20 -9.97 28.42 -0.60
N ALA A 21 -10.34 27.48 0.27
CA ALA A 21 -9.47 26.40 0.68
C ALA A 21 -8.99 25.75 -0.61
N ARG A 22 -7.80 26.16 -1.04
CA ARG A 22 -7.12 25.63 -2.20
C ARG A 22 -6.79 24.21 -1.77
N ALA A 23 -7.68 23.27 -2.10
CA ALA A 23 -7.45 21.86 -1.91
C ALA A 23 -6.09 21.59 -2.53
N LEU A 24 -5.07 21.44 -1.69
CA LEU A 24 -3.78 20.98 -2.12
C LEU A 24 -4.05 19.58 -2.64
N ARG A 25 -4.26 19.45 -3.95
CA ARG A 25 -4.10 18.17 -4.62
C ARG A 25 -2.63 17.85 -4.46
N THR A 26 -2.27 17.24 -3.33
CA THR A 26 -1.04 16.49 -3.23
C THR A 26 -1.06 15.56 -4.43
N LYS A 27 -0.01 15.55 -5.25
CA LYS A 27 0.13 14.55 -6.30
C LYS A 27 0.25 13.20 -5.59
N THR A 28 -0.87 12.58 -5.29
CA THR A 28 -0.89 11.25 -4.70
C THR A 28 -0.51 10.31 -5.85
N ASN A 29 0.71 9.82 -5.82
CA ASN A 29 1.16 8.78 -6.74
C ASN A 29 0.19 7.60 -6.62
N SER A 30 -0.10 6.94 -7.74
CA SER A 30 -1.04 5.82 -7.76
C SER A 30 -0.60 4.76 -6.76
N THR A 31 -1.44 4.47 -5.77
CA THR A 31 -1.20 3.41 -4.77
C THR A 31 -1.24 1.99 -5.37
N ARG A 32 -1.49 1.86 -6.68
CA ARG A 32 -1.52 0.57 -7.38
C ARG A 32 -0.13 -0.06 -7.54
N HIS A 33 0.91 0.76 -7.63
CA HIS A 33 2.29 0.29 -7.77
C HIS A 33 3.13 0.96 -6.68
N ILE A 34 3.22 0.30 -5.54
CA ILE A 34 4.09 0.70 -4.43
C ILE A 34 5.42 -0.01 -4.66
N GLU A 35 6.48 0.75 -4.93
CA GLU A 35 7.84 0.21 -4.89
C GLU A 35 8.26 0.04 -3.43
N ILE A 36 8.56 -1.19 -3.03
CA ILE A 36 8.82 -1.55 -1.63
C ILE A 36 10.32 -1.73 -1.46
N ASN A 37 10.94 -0.91 -0.61
CA ASN A 37 12.33 -1.09 -0.22
C ASN A 37 12.41 -1.74 1.16
N LEU A 38 12.74 -3.04 1.24
CA LEU A 38 12.76 -3.78 2.51
C LEU A 38 13.69 -3.15 3.56
N THR A 39 14.81 -2.58 3.12
CA THR A 39 15.80 -2.00 4.03
C THR A 39 15.24 -0.79 4.77
N ASP A 40 14.48 0.06 4.08
CA ASP A 40 13.80 1.21 4.68
C ASP A 40 12.74 0.75 5.70
N PHE A 41 11.93 -0.24 5.34
CA PHE A 41 10.88 -0.78 6.23
C PHE A 41 11.42 -1.35 7.53
N LYS A 42 12.56 -2.08 7.51
CA LYS A 42 13.17 -2.64 8.72
C LYS A 42 13.63 -1.59 9.73
N THR A 43 13.98 -0.39 9.26
CA THR A 43 14.40 0.71 10.14
C THR A 43 13.22 1.47 10.73
N HIS A 44 12.01 1.28 10.17
CA HIS A 44 10.83 2.01 10.56
C HIS A 44 10.26 1.45 11.88
N PRO A 45 9.82 2.29 12.84
CA PRO A 45 9.28 1.83 14.15
C PRO A 45 7.99 0.99 14.04
N LEU A 46 7.37 0.94 12.86
CA LEU A 46 6.18 0.11 12.60
C LEU A 46 6.54 -1.32 12.20
N TRP A 47 7.83 -1.59 11.95
CA TRP A 47 8.30 -2.92 11.60
C TRP A 47 7.97 -3.93 12.68
N ASP A 48 8.26 -3.63 13.94
CA ASP A 48 8.02 -4.56 15.06
C ASP A 48 6.53 -4.93 15.18
N ILE A 49 5.65 -3.94 15.01
CA ILE A 49 4.19 -4.13 15.02
C ILE A 49 3.76 -5.01 13.84
N LEU A 50 4.34 -4.80 12.66
CA LEU A 50 4.06 -5.62 11.48
C LEU A 50 4.51 -7.07 11.69
N VAL A 51 5.70 -7.28 12.26
CA VAL A 51 6.25 -8.60 12.59
C VAL A 51 5.37 -9.31 13.61
N GLU A 52 4.97 -8.63 14.68
CA GLU A 52 4.06 -9.15 15.69
C GLU A 52 2.73 -9.57 15.06
N THR A 53 2.11 -8.67 14.29
CA THR A 53 0.82 -8.90 13.63
C THR A 53 0.88 -10.07 12.65
N ALA A 54 1.96 -10.19 11.87
CA ALA A 54 2.14 -11.28 10.92
C ALA A 54 2.30 -12.63 11.64
N ARG A 55 3.04 -12.66 12.76
CA ARG A 55 3.30 -13.88 13.55
C ARG A 55 2.10 -14.37 14.34
N GLU A 56 1.18 -13.48 14.71
CA GLU A 56 -0.12 -13.83 15.32
C GLU A 56 -1.01 -14.67 14.39
N ASN A 57 -0.76 -14.67 13.06
CA ASN A 57 -1.51 -15.52 12.14
C ASN A 57 -1.18 -17.01 12.38
N PRO A 58 -2.15 -17.89 12.69
CA PRO A 58 -1.88 -19.31 12.90
C PRO A 58 -1.21 -20.02 11.72
N ARG A 59 -1.38 -19.51 10.50
CA ARG A 59 -0.79 -20.07 9.28
C ARG A 59 0.67 -19.64 9.09
N TYR A 60 1.15 -18.66 9.83
CA TYR A 60 2.45 -18.02 9.63
C TYR A 60 3.62 -19.02 9.61
N ALA A 61 3.68 -19.91 10.61
CA ALA A 61 4.74 -20.90 10.72
C ALA A 61 4.78 -21.86 9.52
N SER A 62 3.61 -22.34 9.09
CA SER A 62 3.49 -23.25 7.95
C SER A 62 3.84 -22.56 6.63
N LEU A 63 3.38 -21.32 6.44
CA LEU A 63 3.69 -20.52 5.25
C LEU A 63 5.18 -20.18 5.16
N THR A 64 5.82 -19.89 6.30
CA THR A 64 7.27 -19.61 6.36
C THR A 64 8.08 -20.85 6.01
N GLY A 65 7.73 -22.01 6.57
CA GLY A 65 8.37 -23.29 6.24
C GLY A 65 8.22 -23.63 4.74
N TYR A 66 7.01 -23.53 4.20
CA TYR A 66 6.76 -23.76 2.78
C TYR A 66 7.52 -22.78 1.87
N THR A 67 7.58 -21.50 2.26
CA THR A 67 8.33 -20.48 1.52
C THR A 67 9.81 -20.83 1.48
N ARG A 68 10.39 -21.23 2.61
CA ARG A 68 11.79 -21.64 2.70
C ARG A 68 12.09 -22.88 1.88
N GLU A 69 11.33 -23.95 2.07
CA GLU A 69 11.67 -25.26 1.51
C GLU A 69 11.29 -25.40 0.03
N VAL A 70 10.20 -24.76 -0.40
CA VAL A 70 9.64 -24.95 -1.74
C VAL A 70 9.82 -23.74 -2.63
N ILE A 71 9.54 -22.54 -2.12
CA ILE A 71 9.53 -21.33 -2.94
C ILE A 71 10.95 -20.82 -3.18
N LEU A 72 11.72 -20.57 -2.12
CA LEU A 72 13.08 -20.03 -2.22
C LEU A 72 14.05 -21.00 -2.91
N THR A 73 13.87 -22.31 -2.71
CA THR A 73 14.63 -23.35 -3.45
C THR A 73 14.43 -23.28 -4.96
N ARG A 74 13.23 -22.87 -5.42
CA ARG A 74 12.89 -22.79 -6.86
C ARG A 74 13.14 -21.39 -7.43
N ASN A 75 12.91 -20.35 -6.64
CA ASN A 75 13.06 -18.96 -7.03
C ASN A 75 13.59 -18.13 -5.83
N PRO A 76 14.92 -17.98 -5.69
CA PRO A 76 15.52 -17.26 -4.57
C PRO A 76 15.28 -15.75 -4.63
N ASP A 77 15.06 -15.21 -5.83
CA ASP A 77 14.87 -13.79 -6.12
C ASP A 77 13.40 -13.35 -6.11
N ILE A 78 12.51 -14.18 -5.56
CA ILE A 78 11.09 -13.86 -5.49
C ILE A 78 10.82 -12.54 -4.75
N THR A 79 9.96 -11.71 -5.33
CA THR A 79 9.55 -10.44 -4.72
C THR A 79 8.44 -10.65 -3.69
N PRO A 80 8.32 -9.79 -2.66
CA PRO A 80 7.22 -9.88 -1.69
C PRO A 80 5.84 -9.78 -2.33
N GLN A 81 5.70 -9.02 -3.43
CA GLN A 81 4.43 -8.86 -4.16
C GLN A 81 4.02 -10.17 -4.83
N GLU A 82 4.97 -10.84 -5.48
CA GLU A 82 4.73 -12.14 -6.11
C GLU A 82 4.43 -13.21 -5.06
N LEU A 83 5.15 -13.19 -3.93
CA LEU A 83 4.89 -14.09 -2.81
C LEU A 83 3.49 -13.88 -2.22
N ALA A 84 3.05 -12.63 -2.07
CA ALA A 84 1.70 -12.30 -1.58
C ALA A 84 0.61 -12.89 -2.48
N GLY A 85 0.74 -12.72 -3.79
CA GLY A 85 -0.19 -13.29 -4.76
C GLY A 85 -0.17 -14.83 -4.77
N ARG A 86 0.99 -15.45 -4.54
CA ARG A 86 1.16 -16.90 -4.57
C ARG A 86 0.63 -17.61 -3.32
N LEU A 87 0.78 -16.98 -2.15
CA LEU A 87 0.31 -17.51 -0.87
C LEU A 87 -1.10 -17.03 -0.49
N SER A 88 -1.67 -16.11 -1.27
CA SER A 88 -2.93 -15.42 -0.95
C SER A 88 -2.90 -14.75 0.42
N VAL A 89 -1.77 -14.10 0.73
CA VAL A 89 -1.55 -13.33 1.98
C VAL A 89 -1.47 -11.85 1.69
N THR A 90 -1.55 -11.04 2.73
CA THR A 90 -1.32 -9.60 2.58
C THR A 90 0.14 -9.32 2.23
N LEU A 91 0.39 -8.18 1.58
CA LEU A 91 1.74 -7.74 1.25
C LEU A 91 2.62 -7.55 2.50
N GLY A 92 2.02 -7.11 3.61
CA GLY A 92 2.73 -6.98 4.88
C GLY A 92 3.23 -8.34 5.39
N GLU A 93 2.34 -9.34 5.42
CA GLU A 93 2.72 -10.70 5.81
C GLU A 93 3.79 -11.29 4.91
N SER A 94 3.70 -11.09 3.58
CA SER A 94 4.68 -11.64 2.66
C SER A 94 6.07 -11.03 2.85
N ILE A 95 6.17 -9.75 3.22
CA ILE A 95 7.46 -9.11 3.54
C ILE A 95 8.08 -9.79 4.76
N VAL A 96 7.32 -9.96 5.85
CA VAL A 96 7.82 -10.58 7.09
C VAL A 96 8.17 -12.04 6.86
N ILE A 97 7.32 -12.80 6.17
CA ILE A 97 7.57 -14.21 5.83
C ILE A 97 8.85 -14.36 5.01
N LEU A 98 9.04 -13.51 3.99
CA LEU A 98 10.24 -13.56 3.17
C LEU A 98 11.49 -13.21 3.98
N ASP A 99 11.37 -12.28 4.91
CA ASP A 99 12.46 -11.88 5.80
C ASP A 99 12.86 -13.00 6.78
N ASP A 100 11.88 -13.61 7.45
CA ASP A 100 12.09 -14.72 8.38
C ASP A 100 12.62 -15.96 7.65
N ALA A 101 12.13 -16.23 6.43
CA ALA A 101 12.57 -17.36 5.62
C ALA A 101 14.03 -17.22 5.15
N LYS A 102 14.50 -15.99 4.91
CA LYS A 102 15.90 -15.69 4.54
C LYS A 102 16.83 -15.55 5.75
N SER A 103 16.31 -15.12 6.90
CA SER A 103 17.14 -14.86 8.09
C SER A 103 17.49 -16.11 8.91
N LYS A 104 16.74 -17.21 8.78
CA LYS A 104 16.97 -18.46 9.53
C LYS A 104 17.99 -19.41 8.86
N GLU A 105 19.11 -18.88 8.36
CA GLU A 105 20.29 -19.72 8.03
C GLU A 105 20.95 -20.29 9.30
#